data_AF-A0A3S4SNX9-F1
#
_entry.id   AF-A0A3S4SNX9-F1
#
_cell.length_a   1.000
_cell.length_b   1.000
_cell.length_c   1.000
_cell.angle_alpha   90.00
_cell.angle_beta   90.00
_cell.angle_gamma   90.00
#
_symmetry.space_group_name_H-M   'P 1'
#
loop_
_entity.id
_entity.type
_entity.pdbx_description
1 polymer ?
#
loop_
_entity_poly.entity_id
_entity_poly.type
_entity_poly.pdbx_seq_one_letter_code
_entity_poly.pdbx_strand_id
1 'polypeptide(L)' 'MKQSKFAGVKPKKKCCRSKPRCKRCPLVLHKVHKAELNGIRGKDLTVVYKRARKA' A
#
# COMPACT_ATOMS: atom_id res chain seq x y z
N MET A 1 7.19 3.40 -8.10
CA MET A 1 7.70 2.33 -7.21
C MET A 1 7.36 1.01 -7.89
N LYS A 2 8.37 0.20 -8.25
CA LYS A 2 8.19 -1.14 -8.81
C LYS A 2 7.44 -2.02 -7.79
N GLN A 3 6.54 -2.89 -8.26
CA GLN A 3 5.64 -3.70 -7.41
C GLN A 3 6.39 -4.51 -6.33
N SER A 4 7.65 -4.87 -6.61
CA SER A 4 8.53 -5.63 -5.71
C SER A 4 8.97 -4.93 -4.42
N LYS A 5 8.62 -3.65 -4.20
CA LYS A 5 9.03 -2.91 -3.00
C LYS A 5 7.94 -2.76 -1.92
N PHE A 6 6.77 -3.37 -2.05
CA PHE A 6 5.75 -3.30 -0.98
C PHE A 6 5.96 -4.36 0.12
N ALA A 7 6.42 -5.56 -0.24
CA ALA A 7 6.60 -6.67 0.71
C ALA A 7 7.74 -6.44 1.73
N GLY A 8 8.79 -5.69 1.37
CA GLY A 8 9.96 -5.47 2.22
C GLY A 8 9.94 -4.17 3.06
N VAL A 9 8.90 -3.34 2.95
CA VAL A 9 8.90 -2.02 3.60
C VAL A 9 8.26 -2.12 4.98
N LYS A 10 9.07 -1.89 6.02
CA LYS A 10 8.57 -1.83 7.40
C LYS A 10 7.48 -0.75 7.54
N PRO A 11 6.29 -1.11 8.03
CA PRO A 11 5.23 -0.14 8.29
C PRO A 11 5.65 0.84 9.39
N LYS A 12 5.11 2.06 9.34
CA LYS A 12 5.24 3.01 10.46
C LYS A 12 4.46 2.48 11.66
N LYS A 13 4.96 2.73 12.89
CA LYS A 13 4.28 2.35 14.15
C LYS A 13 2.81 2.81 14.22
N LYS A 14 2.49 4.00 13.70
CA LYS A 14 1.14 4.58 13.69
C LYS A 14 0.76 5.11 12.30
N CYS A 15 -0.53 5.10 12.00
CA CYS A 15 -1.10 5.73 10.81
C CYS A 15 -0.81 7.24 10.81
N CYS A 16 -0.35 7.78 9.69
CA CYS A 16 -0.06 9.22 9.57
C CYS A 16 -1.31 10.11 9.50
N ARG A 17 -2.49 9.55 9.20
CA ARG A 17 -3.78 10.26 8.99
C ARG A 17 -3.77 11.41 7.97
N SER A 18 -2.62 11.71 7.35
CA SER A 18 -2.48 12.71 6.28
C SER A 18 -3.25 12.31 5.02
N LYS A 19 -3.70 13.30 4.25
CA LYS A 19 -4.29 13.12 2.93
C LYS A 19 -3.39 13.80 1.87
N PRO A 20 -2.74 13.05 0.97
CA PRO A 20 -2.72 11.58 0.88
C PRO A 20 -1.86 10.91 1.97
N ARG A 21 -2.21 9.67 2.34
CA ARG A 21 -1.44 8.86 3.31
C ARG A 21 -0.03 8.59 2.79
N CYS A 22 0.91 8.44 3.71
CA CYS A 22 2.30 8.17 3.38
C CYS A 22 2.51 6.75 2.84
N LYS A 23 3.62 6.53 2.13
CA LYS A 23 3.94 5.25 1.47
C LYS A 23 4.13 4.09 2.45
N ARG A 24 4.51 4.39 3.70
CA ARG A 24 4.74 3.43 4.80
C ARG A 24 3.56 3.32 5.76
N CYS A 25 2.41 3.86 5.39
CA CYS A 25 1.25 3.87 6.29
C CYS A 25 0.77 2.42 6.49
N PRO A 26 0.63 1.95 7.74
CA PRO A 26 0.23 0.56 8.02
C PRO A 26 -1.07 0.17 7.31
N LEU A 27 -2.04 1.09 7.21
CA LEU A 27 -3.30 0.84 6.51
C LEU A 27 -3.12 0.69 4.98
N VAL A 28 -2.21 1.46 4.39
CA VAL A 28 -1.91 1.38 2.95
C VAL A 28 -1.23 0.05 2.65
N LEU A 29 -0.21 -0.30 3.42
CA LEU A 29 0.53 -1.55 3.25
C LEU A 29 -0.36 -2.77 3.49
N HIS A 30 -1.22 -2.75 4.51
CA HIS A 30 -2.18 -3.82 4.76
C HIS A 30 -3.16 -4.02 3.59
N LYS A 31 -3.69 -2.93 3.01
CA LYS A 31 -4.57 -3.01 1.82
C LYS A 31 -3.86 -3.57 0.59
N VAL A 32 -2.63 -3.12 0.34
CA VAL A 32 -1.83 -3.61 -0.79
C VAL A 32 -1.47 -5.08 -0.61
N HIS A 33 -1.05 -5.48 0.60
CA HIS A 33 -0.72 -6.88 0.89
C HIS A 33 -1.95 -7.79 0.75
N LYS A 34 -3.12 -7.37 1.25
CA LYS A 34 -4.36 -8.12 1.04
C LYS A 34 -4.70 -8.28 -0.45
N ALA A 35 -4.51 -7.22 -1.25
CA ALA A 35 -4.71 -7.30 -2.70
C ALA A 35 -3.72 -8.25 -3.38
N GLU A 36 -2.46 -8.24 -2.96
CA GLU A 36 -1.42 -9.14 -3.45
C GLU A 36 -1.73 -10.61 -3.12
N LEU A 37 -2.20 -10.91 -1.90
CA LEU A 37 -2.66 -12.24 -1.50
C LEU A 37 -3.87 -12.71 -2.31
N ASN A 38 -4.74 -11.78 -2.73
CA ASN A 38 -5.86 -12.06 -3.64
C ASN A 38 -5.41 -12.29 -5.10
N GLY A 39 -4.11 -12.33 -5.38
CA GLY A 39 -3.56 -12.55 -6.71
C GLY A 39 -3.50 -11.29 -7.59
N ILE A 40 -3.82 -10.10 -7.05
CA ILE A 40 -3.74 -8.85 -7.81
C ILE A 40 -2.27 -8.50 -7.99
N ARG A 41 -1.84 -8.41 -9.25
CA ARG A 41 -0.45 -8.14 -9.63
C ARG A 41 -0.37 -6.99 -10.62
N GLY A 42 0.85 -6.58 -10.95
CA GLY A 42 1.05 -5.68 -12.08
C GLY A 42 0.42 -4.29 -11.88
N LYS A 43 -0.24 -3.80 -12.94
CA LYS A 43 -0.81 -2.44 -13.00
C LYS A 43 -1.93 -2.25 -11.97
N ASP A 44 -2.71 -3.29 -11.71
CA ASP A 44 -3.87 -3.24 -10.81
C ASP A 44 -3.46 -3.03 -9.35
N LEU A 45 -2.35 -3.64 -8.92
CA LEU A 45 -1.80 -3.41 -7.58
C LEU A 45 -1.40 -1.94 -7.37
N THR A 46 -0.96 -1.25 -8.44
CA THR A 46 -0.63 0.18 -8.39
C THR A 46 -1.89 1.04 -8.26
N VAL A 47 -3.00 0.64 -8.87
CA VAL A 47 -4.30 1.30 -8.72
C VAL A 47 -4.79 1.15 -7.28
N VAL A 48 -4.71 -0.05 -6.71
CA VAL A 48 -5.04 -0.30 -5.30
C VAL A 48 -4.19 0.58 -4.38
N TYR A 49 -2.88 0.67 -4.62
CA TYR A 49 -1.99 1.53 -3.84
C TYR A 49 -2.36 3.02 -3.92
N LYS A 50 -2.65 3.54 -5.12
CA LYS A 50 -3.07 4.93 -5.30
C LYS A 50 -4.40 5.22 -4.58
N ARG A 51 -5.37 4.30 -4.67
CA ARG A 51 -6.66 4.40 -3.97
C ARG A 51 -6.47 4.35 -2.45
N ALA A 52 -5.66 3.41 -1.95
CA ALA A 52 -5.38 3.26 -0.52
C ALA A 52 -4.70 4.50 0.08
N ARG A 53 -3.90 5.24 -0.70
CA ARG A 53 -3.29 6.50 -0.26
C ARG A 53 -4.26 7.68 -0.21
N LYS A 54 -5.34 7.68 -0.99
CA LYS A 54 -6.33 8.76 -1.01
C LYS A 54 -7.41 8.60 0.06
N ALA A 55 -7.69 7.37 0.50
CA ALA A 55 -8.52 7.06 1.67
C ALA A 55 -7.86 7.52 2.97
#